data_AF-A0A2Z6PPJ7-F1
#
_entry.id   AF-A0A2Z6PPJ7-F1
#
_cell.length_a   1.000
_cell.length_b   1.000
_cell.length_c   1.000
_cell.angle_alpha   90.00
_cell.angle_beta   90.00
_cell.angle_gamma   90.00
#
_symmetry.space_group_name_H-M   'P 1'
#
loop_
_entity.id
_entity.type
_entity.pdbx_description
1 polymer ?
#
loop_
_entity_poly.entity_id
_entity_poly.type
_entity_poly.pdbx_seq_one_letter_code
_entity_poly.pdbx_strand_id
1 'polypeptide(L)'
;MVSGPHKLIPGKAAEEFVLPPAMGHDCLLDGKIVVKISDADQNILASMGPESLRNVVADSSVAVFKLLEVATFLNGRECKYLREREMKLEHTPRALGKVTKLEKELHDAKEEEGKLKEKVGELEEKLSSLTLTSTTDEEEKKVDSTGTYAKFSRADLIAKIYEVRDLQLEIASSSFQNALAQLQVLNPGIQLVTDGLDELKEVRDGRIATPPHEEEE
;
A
#
# COMPACT_ATOMS: atom_id res chain seq x y z
N MET A 1 51.23 -5.34 -20.79
CA MET A 1 51.62 -4.23 -19.89
C MET A 1 52.53 -3.31 -20.68
N VAL A 2 51.99 -2.21 -21.21
CA VAL A 2 52.76 -1.23 -22.02
C VAL A 2 53.03 -0.02 -21.14
N SER A 3 54.31 0.28 -20.95
CA SER A 3 54.82 1.39 -20.13
C SER A 3 54.69 2.71 -20.90
N GLY A 4 54.06 3.71 -20.30
CA GLY A 4 53.97 5.07 -20.86
C GLY A 4 55.31 5.83 -20.82
N PRO A 5 55.48 6.90 -21.62
CA PRO A 5 56.78 7.41 -22.03
C PRO A 5 57.53 8.28 -21.02
N HIS A 6 57.02 8.51 -19.80
CA HIS A 6 57.65 9.44 -18.86
C HIS A 6 57.77 8.82 -17.46
N LYS A 7 58.79 7.97 -17.28
CA LYS A 7 59.25 7.54 -15.96
C LYS A 7 60.38 8.48 -15.52
N LEU A 8 60.09 9.38 -14.58
CA LEU A 8 61.11 10.22 -13.97
C LEU A 8 62.01 9.37 -13.07
N ILE A 9 63.32 9.43 -13.31
CA ILE A 9 64.34 8.69 -12.57
C ILE A 9 64.84 9.59 -11.43
N PRO A 10 64.77 9.15 -10.15
CA PRO A 10 65.31 9.93 -9.03
C PRO A 10 66.82 10.17 -9.19
N GLY A 11 67.26 11.43 -9.04
CA GLY A 11 68.68 11.78 -8.95
C GLY A 11 69.35 12.37 -10.20
N LYS A 12 68.62 12.61 -11.30
CA LYS A 12 69.16 13.32 -12.49
C LYS A 12 68.60 14.75 -12.54
N ALA A 13 69.48 15.75 -12.52
CA ALA A 13 69.10 17.14 -12.77
C ALA A 13 68.59 17.28 -14.21
N ALA A 14 67.34 17.69 -14.37
CA ALA A 14 66.74 17.96 -15.67
C ALA A 14 67.05 19.39 -16.07
N GLU A 15 67.78 19.57 -17.18
CA GLU A 15 68.06 20.88 -17.81
C GLU A 15 66.83 21.51 -18.49
N GLU A 16 65.65 20.86 -18.42
CA GLU A 16 64.43 21.33 -19.08
C GLU A 16 63.26 21.29 -18.10
N PHE A 17 62.75 22.47 -17.76
CA PHE A 17 61.62 22.65 -16.84
C PHE A 17 60.32 22.49 -17.62
N VAL A 18 59.70 21.31 -17.53
CA VAL A 18 58.32 21.10 -17.98
C VAL A 18 57.39 21.56 -16.86
N LEU A 19 56.56 22.56 -17.13
CA LEU A 19 55.54 23.05 -16.19
C LEU A 19 54.62 21.90 -15.74
N PRO A 20 54.45 21.67 -14.42
CA PRO A 20 53.54 20.66 -13.92
C PRO A 20 52.08 21.03 -14.24
N PRO A 21 51.17 20.04 -14.28
CA PRO A 21 49.73 20.32 -14.33
C PRO A 21 49.35 21.28 -13.21
N ALA A 22 48.69 22.39 -13.57
CA ALA A 22 48.37 23.49 -12.65
C ALA A 22 47.48 23.10 -11.44
N MET A 23 46.93 21.89 -11.43
CA MET A 23 45.99 21.41 -10.41
C MET A 23 46.32 19.98 -9.97
N GLY A 24 47.50 19.81 -9.38
CA GLY A 24 47.78 18.69 -8.47
C GLY A 24 47.56 19.16 -7.04
N HIS A 25 47.10 18.29 -6.14
CA HIS A 25 46.90 18.58 -4.71
C HIS A 25 48.20 18.89 -3.93
N ASP A 26 49.32 19.04 -4.61
CA ASP A 26 50.63 19.29 -4.03
C ASP A 26 50.94 20.78 -4.05
N CYS A 27 51.34 21.32 -2.89
CA CYS A 27 51.64 22.74 -2.73
C CYS A 27 52.78 23.14 -3.68
N LEU A 28 52.48 24.03 -4.63
CA LEU A 28 53.41 24.48 -5.67
C LEU A 28 54.65 25.21 -5.10
N LEU A 29 54.49 25.78 -3.89
CA LEU A 29 55.56 26.35 -3.09
C LEU A 29 55.41 25.82 -1.65
N ASP A 30 56.33 24.98 -1.18
CA ASP A 30 56.47 24.68 0.24
C ASP A 30 57.36 25.73 0.91
N GLY A 31 57.32 25.84 2.24
CA GLY A 31 58.15 26.80 2.97
C GLY A 31 59.67 26.60 2.84
N LYS A 32 60.12 25.61 2.05
CA LYS A 32 61.53 25.33 1.76
C LYS A 32 61.96 25.85 0.39
N ILE A 33 61.01 26.19 -0.50
CA ILE A 33 61.33 26.73 -1.83
C ILE A 33 61.67 28.22 -1.72
N VAL A 34 62.89 28.56 -2.11
CA VAL A 34 63.37 29.94 -2.21
C VAL A 34 63.36 30.36 -3.66
N VAL A 35 62.52 31.35 -4.00
CA VAL A 35 62.52 31.97 -5.34
C VAL A 35 63.79 32.79 -5.49
N LYS A 36 64.65 32.42 -6.45
CA LYS A 36 65.88 33.14 -6.78
C LYS A 36 65.76 33.75 -8.17
N ILE A 37 66.20 35.00 -8.29
CA ILE A 37 66.38 35.69 -9.58
C ILE A 37 67.78 35.35 -10.10
N SER A 38 67.93 35.04 -11.38
CA SER A 38 69.23 34.74 -11.97
C SER A 38 70.18 35.94 -11.89
N ASP A 39 71.49 35.72 -11.81
CA ASP A 39 72.47 36.82 -11.73
C ASP A 39 72.39 37.75 -12.95
N ALA A 40 72.04 37.21 -14.13
CA ALA A 40 71.81 37.98 -15.34
C ALA A 40 70.61 38.93 -15.19
N ASP A 41 69.48 38.42 -14.71
CA ASP A 41 68.26 39.21 -14.52
C ASP A 41 68.41 40.23 -13.39
N GLN A 42 69.16 39.90 -12.33
CA GLN A 42 69.49 40.86 -11.27
C GLN A 42 70.29 42.05 -11.81
N ASN A 43 71.31 41.80 -12.63
CA ASN A 43 72.09 42.86 -13.26
C ASN A 43 71.25 43.72 -14.22
N ILE A 44 70.34 43.10 -14.96
CA ILE A 44 69.39 43.80 -15.83
C ILE A 44 68.48 44.70 -15.00
N LEU A 45 67.80 44.16 -13.99
CA LEU A 45 66.89 44.93 -13.13
C LEU A 45 67.60 46.06 -12.38
N ALA A 46 68.84 45.85 -11.93
CA ALA A 46 69.65 46.87 -11.28
C ALA A 46 70.07 48.00 -12.22
N SER A 47 70.20 47.72 -13.52
CA SER A 47 70.53 48.72 -14.55
C SER A 47 69.32 49.55 -15.02
N MET A 48 68.09 49.15 -14.65
CA MET A 48 66.87 49.84 -15.05
C MET A 48 66.56 51.03 -14.15
N GLY A 49 66.03 52.10 -14.75
CA GLY A 49 65.47 53.23 -14.01
C GLY A 49 64.18 52.85 -13.25
N PRO A 50 63.80 53.60 -12.21
CA PRO A 50 62.64 53.29 -11.37
C PRO A 50 61.31 53.33 -12.14
N GLU A 51 61.22 54.12 -13.21
CA GLU A 51 60.04 54.17 -14.07
C GLU A 51 59.89 52.93 -14.95
N SER A 52 60.99 52.44 -15.53
CA SER A 52 61.01 51.20 -16.30
C SER A 52 60.67 49.99 -15.42
N LEU A 53 61.17 49.94 -14.19
CA LEU A 53 60.81 48.90 -13.22
C LEU A 53 59.31 48.91 -12.89
N ARG A 54 58.71 50.09 -12.68
CA ARG A 54 57.26 50.21 -12.45
C ARG A 54 56.45 49.69 -13.63
N ASN A 55 56.88 49.96 -14.86
CA ASN A 55 56.20 49.48 -16.06
C ASN A 55 56.29 47.95 -16.18
N VAL A 56 57.45 47.34 -15.90
CA VAL A 56 57.61 45.88 -15.89
C VAL A 56 56.71 45.23 -14.84
N VAL A 57 56.64 45.80 -13.63
CA VAL A 57 55.75 45.29 -12.57
C VAL A 57 54.28 45.43 -12.98
N ALA A 58 53.88 46.59 -13.53
CA ALA A 58 52.51 46.83 -13.98
C ALA A 58 52.10 45.82 -15.06
N ASP A 59 52.92 45.64 -16.10
CA ASP A 59 52.64 44.71 -17.20
C ASP A 59 52.60 43.26 -16.72
N SER A 60 53.58 42.85 -15.90
CA SER A 60 53.63 41.50 -15.32
C SER A 60 52.45 41.22 -14.38
N SER A 61 52.00 42.22 -13.61
CA SER A 61 50.87 42.07 -12.69
C SER A 61 49.57 41.73 -13.44
N VAL A 62 49.35 42.32 -14.62
CA VAL A 62 48.19 42.01 -15.46
C VAL A 62 48.21 40.55 -15.90
N ALA A 63 49.38 40.01 -16.27
CA ALA A 63 49.52 38.61 -16.63
C ALA A 63 49.20 37.67 -15.45
N VAL A 64 49.66 38.01 -14.24
CA VAL A 64 49.35 37.25 -13.01
C VAL A 64 47.86 37.28 -12.68
N PHE A 65 47.20 38.45 -12.78
CA PHE A 65 45.76 38.55 -12.52
C PHE A 65 44.93 37.77 -13.53
N LYS A 66 45.29 37.79 -14.83
CA LYS A 66 44.64 36.97 -15.85
C LYS A 66 44.80 35.47 -15.56
N LEU A 67 45.98 35.04 -15.11
CA LEU A 67 46.21 33.66 -14.71
C LEU A 67 45.35 33.27 -13.50
N LEU A 68 45.24 34.15 -12.50
CA LEU A 68 44.38 33.93 -11.32
C LEU A 68 42.90 33.85 -11.71
N GLU A 69 42.43 34.67 -12.65
CA GLU A 69 41.07 34.62 -13.18
C GLU A 69 40.77 33.27 -13.85
N VAL A 70 41.67 32.79 -14.72
CA VAL A 70 41.54 31.48 -15.37
C VAL A 70 41.56 30.35 -14.33
N ALA A 71 42.48 30.40 -13.36
CA ALA A 71 42.57 29.40 -12.30
C ALA A 71 41.30 29.37 -11.44
N THR A 72 40.80 30.53 -11.02
CA THR A 72 39.56 30.61 -10.22
C THR A 72 38.33 30.13 -11.00
N PHE A 73 38.23 30.45 -12.29
CA PHE A 73 37.19 29.94 -13.17
C PHE A 73 37.23 28.40 -13.28
N LEU A 74 38.40 27.82 -13.50
CA LEU A 74 38.60 26.36 -13.56
C LEU A 74 38.29 25.70 -12.21
N ASN A 75 38.75 26.27 -11.09
CA ASN A 75 38.47 25.79 -9.74
C ASN A 75 36.96 25.74 -9.46
N GLY A 76 36.20 26.77 -9.88
CA GLY A 76 34.75 26.78 -9.73
C GLY A 76 34.05 25.70 -10.55
N ARG A 77 34.57 25.41 -11.75
CA ARG A 77 34.06 24.35 -12.64
C ARG A 77 34.36 22.95 -12.10
N GLU A 78 35.58 22.71 -11.61
CA GLU A 78 35.95 21.43 -10.96
C GLU A 78 35.12 21.17 -9.69
N CYS A 79 34.90 22.20 -8.86
CA CYS A 79 34.02 22.10 -7.69
C CYS A 79 32.59 21.66 -8.05
N LYS A 80 32.06 22.09 -9.20
CA LYS A 80 30.73 21.67 -9.66
C LYS A 80 30.70 20.20 -10.04
N TYR A 81 31.67 19.72 -10.82
CA TYR A 81 31.75 18.31 -11.23
C TYR A 81 31.95 17.36 -10.05
N LEU A 82 32.81 17.73 -9.10
CA LEU A 82 33.04 16.92 -7.90
C LEU A 82 31.76 16.81 -7.05
N ARG A 83 31.06 17.92 -6.83
CA ARG A 83 29.79 17.95 -6.09
C ARG A 83 28.69 17.11 -6.76
N GLU A 84 28.54 17.22 -8.08
CA GLU A 84 27.59 16.39 -8.83
C GLU A 84 27.94 14.90 -8.78
N ARG A 85 29.23 14.56 -8.80
CA ARG A 85 29.71 13.19 -8.65
C ARG A 85 29.43 12.64 -7.24
N GLU A 86 29.72 13.41 -6.20
CA GLU A 86 29.44 13.05 -4.80
C GLU A 86 27.94 12.87 -4.57
N MET A 87 27.11 13.78 -5.09
CA MET A 87 25.65 13.65 -5.01
C MET A 87 25.17 12.37 -5.70
N LYS A 88 25.63 12.07 -6.92
CA LYS A 88 25.29 10.81 -7.60
C LYS A 88 25.77 9.59 -6.82
N LEU A 89 26.98 9.64 -6.26
CA LEU A 89 27.57 8.55 -5.49
C LEU A 89 26.87 8.32 -4.14
N GLU A 90 26.27 9.34 -3.54
CA GLU A 90 25.46 9.19 -2.31
C GLU A 90 24.07 8.60 -2.61
N HIS A 91 23.48 9.00 -3.74
CA HIS A 91 22.13 8.56 -4.11
C HIS A 91 22.09 7.12 -4.62
N THR A 92 23.16 6.62 -5.24
CA THR A 92 23.25 5.24 -5.75
C THR A 92 23.18 4.15 -4.66
N PRO A 93 23.96 4.17 -3.55
CA PRO A 93 23.86 3.16 -2.50
C PRO A 93 22.54 3.26 -1.75
N ARG A 94 21.99 4.47 -1.55
CA ARG A 94 20.65 4.66 -0.97
C ARG A 94 19.57 4.05 -1.86
N ALA A 95 19.65 4.25 -3.17
CA ALA A 95 18.72 3.65 -4.12
C ALA A 95 18.86 2.11 -4.14
N LEU A 96 20.09 1.60 -4.15
CA LEU A 96 20.36 0.16 -4.10
C LEU A 96 19.81 -0.48 -2.82
N GLY A 97 19.98 0.14 -1.66
CA GLY A 97 19.40 -0.34 -0.40
C GLY A 97 17.87 -0.33 -0.37
N LYS A 98 17.23 0.61 -1.08
CA LYS A 98 15.77 0.60 -1.26
C LYS A 98 15.32 -0.52 -2.19
N VAL A 99 16.05 -0.74 -3.30
CA VAL A 99 15.77 -1.83 -4.25
C VAL A 99 15.86 -3.18 -3.55
N THR A 100 16.94 -3.44 -2.80
CA THR A 100 17.09 -4.71 -2.08
C THR A 100 16.02 -4.94 -1.02
N LYS A 101 15.57 -3.88 -0.32
CA LYS A 101 14.43 -3.97 0.62
C LYS A 101 13.13 -4.32 -0.10
N LEU A 102 12.84 -3.65 -1.22
CA LEU A 102 11.64 -3.90 -2.02
C LEU A 102 11.66 -5.29 -2.67
N GLU A 103 12.82 -5.78 -3.11
CA GLU A 103 12.98 -7.14 -3.63
C GLU A 103 12.65 -8.20 -2.57
N LYS A 104 13.08 -7.98 -1.31
CA LYS A 104 12.73 -8.87 -0.21
C LYS A 104 11.23 -8.84 0.09
N GLU A 105 10.64 -7.65 0.20
CA GLU A 105 9.19 -7.50 0.46
C GLU A 105 8.35 -8.13 -0.66
N LEU A 106 8.77 -8.01 -1.92
CA LEU A 106 8.12 -8.65 -3.06
C LEU A 106 8.21 -10.17 -3.00
N HIS A 107 9.35 -10.72 -2.60
CA HIS A 107 9.53 -12.15 -2.40
C HIS A 107 8.59 -12.68 -1.30
N ASP A 108 8.58 -12.02 -0.13
CA ASP A 108 7.75 -12.40 1.01
C ASP A 108 6.25 -12.34 0.65
N ALA A 109 5.82 -11.28 -0.06
CA ALA A 109 4.44 -11.13 -0.51
C ALA A 109 4.02 -12.25 -1.49
N LYS A 110 4.93 -12.67 -2.38
CA LYS A 110 4.67 -13.75 -3.34
C LYS A 110 4.56 -15.12 -2.67
N GLU A 111 5.29 -15.34 -1.57
CA GLU A 111 5.15 -16.56 -0.76
C GLU A 111 3.77 -16.63 -0.08
N GLU A 112 3.32 -15.51 0.50
CA GLU A 112 1.99 -15.43 1.12
C GLU A 112 0.85 -15.57 0.10
N GLU A 113 0.99 -15.01 -1.09
CA GLU A 113 0.05 -15.22 -2.20
C GLU A 113 -0.10 -16.72 -2.52
N GLY A 114 1.00 -17.46 -2.56
CA GLY A 114 1.00 -18.91 -2.76
C GLY A 114 0.21 -19.67 -1.69
N LYS A 115 0.45 -19.35 -0.41
CA LYS A 115 -0.27 -19.94 0.73
C LYS A 115 -1.77 -19.64 0.69
N LEU A 116 -2.14 -18.41 0.33
CA LEU A 116 -3.54 -18.02 0.19
C LEU A 116 -4.21 -18.77 -0.96
N LYS A 117 -3.52 -18.93 -2.10
CA LYS A 117 -4.05 -19.65 -3.25
C LYS A 117 -4.30 -21.13 -2.95
N GLU A 118 -3.42 -21.76 -2.18
CA GLU A 118 -3.63 -23.14 -1.69
C GLU A 118 -4.88 -23.24 -0.81
N LYS A 119 -5.03 -22.34 0.17
CA LYS A 119 -6.22 -22.29 1.04
C LYS A 119 -7.52 -22.07 0.27
N VAL A 120 -7.50 -21.25 -0.77
CA VAL A 120 -8.66 -21.03 -1.63
C VAL A 120 -9.05 -22.34 -2.33
N GLY A 121 -8.08 -23.08 -2.88
CA GLY A 121 -8.35 -24.38 -3.49
C GLY A 121 -8.93 -25.40 -2.50
N GLU A 122 -8.42 -25.45 -1.27
CA GLU A 122 -8.94 -26.34 -0.23
C GLU A 122 -10.38 -25.97 0.17
N LEU A 123 -10.70 -24.68 0.27
CA LEU A 123 -12.06 -24.21 0.54
C LEU A 123 -13.02 -24.49 -0.62
N GLU A 124 -12.57 -24.33 -1.86
CA GLU A 124 -13.36 -24.66 -3.05
C GLU A 124 -13.67 -26.17 -3.14
N GLU A 125 -12.71 -27.04 -2.79
CA GLU A 125 -12.92 -28.48 -2.72
C GLU A 125 -13.91 -28.86 -1.61
N LYS A 126 -13.77 -28.25 -0.42
CA LYS A 126 -14.71 -28.45 0.70
C LYS A 126 -16.12 -28.00 0.35
N LEU A 127 -16.27 -26.85 -0.30
CA LEU A 127 -17.57 -26.36 -0.76
C LEU A 127 -18.19 -27.29 -1.81
N SER A 128 -17.39 -27.77 -2.77
CA SER A 128 -17.85 -28.73 -3.77
C SER A 128 -18.32 -30.04 -3.12
N SER A 129 -17.58 -30.53 -2.14
CA SER A 129 -17.92 -31.74 -1.38
C SER A 129 -19.21 -31.57 -0.57
N LEU A 130 -19.38 -30.41 0.08
CA LEU A 130 -20.58 -30.11 0.88
C LEU A 130 -21.82 -29.92 0.00
N THR A 131 -21.65 -29.36 -1.20
CA THR A 131 -22.74 -29.19 -2.18
C THR A 131 -23.18 -30.54 -2.76
N LEU A 132 -22.29 -31.53 -2.83
CA LEU A 132 -22.62 -32.88 -3.31
C LEU A 132 -23.38 -33.73 -2.26
N THR A 133 -23.34 -33.33 -0.99
CA THR A 133 -24.08 -33.97 0.11
C THR A 133 -25.33 -33.16 0.49
N SER A 134 -26.20 -32.84 -0.47
CA SER A 134 -27.56 -32.39 -0.17
C SER A 134 -28.40 -33.59 0.30
N THR A 135 -28.16 -34.08 1.52
CA THR A 135 -29.13 -34.94 2.21
C THR A 135 -30.46 -34.21 2.47
N THR A 136 -30.50 -32.90 2.21
CA THR A 136 -31.72 -32.07 2.20
C THR A 136 -32.74 -32.52 1.15
N ASP A 137 -32.29 -33.06 0.00
CA ASP A 137 -33.20 -33.39 -1.10
C ASP A 137 -34.17 -34.55 -0.77
N GLU A 138 -33.75 -35.52 0.06
CA GLU A 138 -34.60 -36.68 0.39
C GLU A 138 -35.73 -36.34 1.38
N GLU A 139 -35.43 -35.56 2.43
CA GLU A 139 -36.46 -35.09 3.38
C GLU A 139 -37.39 -34.06 2.71
N GLU A 140 -36.86 -33.16 1.86
CA GLU A 140 -37.69 -32.20 1.11
C GLU A 140 -38.63 -32.91 0.13
N LYS A 141 -38.15 -33.92 -0.60
CA LYS A 141 -38.97 -34.72 -1.52
C LYS A 141 -40.04 -35.55 -0.82
N LYS A 142 -39.83 -35.94 0.44
CA LYS A 142 -40.84 -36.62 1.26
C LYS A 142 -41.99 -35.69 1.67
N VAL A 143 -41.68 -34.43 2.01
CA VAL A 143 -42.68 -33.45 2.46
C VAL A 143 -43.35 -32.72 1.29
N ASP A 144 -42.62 -32.50 0.19
CA ASP A 144 -43.11 -31.86 -1.03
C ASP A 144 -42.77 -32.70 -2.27
N SER A 145 -43.48 -33.82 -2.43
CA SER A 145 -43.31 -34.74 -3.57
C SER A 145 -43.55 -34.11 -4.95
N THR A 146 -44.26 -32.98 -5.00
CA THR A 146 -44.56 -32.25 -6.25
C THR A 146 -43.51 -31.19 -6.56
N GLY A 147 -42.66 -30.84 -5.60
CA GLY A 147 -41.66 -29.77 -5.72
C GLY A 147 -42.29 -28.39 -5.87
N THR A 148 -43.46 -28.18 -5.27
CA THR A 148 -44.18 -26.90 -5.29
C THR A 148 -43.36 -25.76 -4.68
N TYR A 149 -42.60 -26.08 -3.63
CA TYR A 149 -41.80 -25.14 -2.85
C TYR A 149 -40.31 -25.21 -3.14
N ALA A 150 -39.87 -26.13 -4.01
CA ALA A 150 -38.45 -26.32 -4.35
C ALA A 150 -37.75 -25.07 -4.92
N LYS A 151 -38.53 -24.08 -5.40
CA LYS A 151 -38.02 -22.79 -5.92
C LYS A 151 -38.20 -21.63 -4.95
N PHE A 152 -38.81 -21.86 -3.80
CA PHE A 152 -39.11 -20.80 -2.85
C PHE A 152 -37.83 -20.47 -2.08
N SER A 153 -37.51 -19.18 -1.99
CA SER A 153 -36.51 -18.75 -1.03
C SER A 153 -37.05 -18.90 0.39
N ARG A 154 -36.16 -18.80 1.39
CA ARG A 154 -36.57 -18.75 2.80
C ARG A 154 -37.64 -17.68 3.07
N ALA A 155 -37.53 -16.52 2.41
CA ALA A 155 -38.51 -15.45 2.58
C ALA A 155 -39.87 -15.81 1.97
N ASP A 156 -39.88 -16.47 0.81
CA ASP A 156 -41.12 -16.90 0.14
C ASP A 156 -41.84 -17.98 0.96
N LEU A 157 -41.10 -18.93 1.54
CA LEU A 157 -41.66 -19.93 2.46
C LEU A 157 -42.31 -19.29 3.68
N ILE A 158 -41.63 -18.32 4.30
CA ILE A 158 -42.19 -17.58 5.45
C ILE A 158 -43.46 -16.84 5.05
N ALA A 159 -43.46 -16.16 3.90
CA ALA A 159 -44.63 -15.47 3.40
C ALA A 159 -45.82 -16.43 3.20
N LYS A 160 -45.57 -17.63 2.64
CA LYS A 160 -46.63 -18.62 2.42
C LYS A 160 -47.22 -19.18 3.72
N ILE A 161 -46.41 -19.33 4.77
CA ILE A 161 -46.89 -19.75 6.09
C ILE A 161 -47.87 -18.71 6.68
N TYR A 162 -47.57 -17.42 6.52
CA TYR A 162 -48.50 -16.37 6.96
C TYR A 162 -49.80 -16.40 6.16
N GLU A 163 -49.71 -16.51 4.83
CA GLU A 163 -50.89 -16.60 3.96
C GLU A 163 -51.81 -17.78 4.35
N VAL A 164 -51.24 -18.97 4.59
CA VAL A 164 -52.02 -20.14 5.00
C VAL A 164 -52.64 -19.95 6.39
N ARG A 165 -51.91 -19.32 7.33
CA ARG A 165 -52.44 -19.04 8.67
C ARG A 165 -53.61 -18.06 8.63
N ASP A 166 -53.48 -16.98 7.87
CA ASP A 166 -54.54 -15.98 7.74
C ASP A 166 -55.80 -16.60 7.11
N LEU A 167 -55.63 -17.42 6.07
CA LEU A 167 -56.74 -18.15 5.46
C LEU A 167 -57.42 -19.12 6.44
N GLN A 168 -56.66 -19.84 7.25
CA GLN A 168 -57.22 -20.74 8.28
C GLN A 168 -58.02 -19.96 9.33
N LEU A 169 -57.54 -18.78 9.74
CA LEU A 169 -58.24 -17.91 10.68
C LEU A 169 -59.58 -17.41 10.09
N GLU A 170 -59.58 -17.00 8.82
CA GLU A 170 -60.81 -16.59 8.13
C GLU A 170 -61.83 -17.73 8.03
N ILE A 171 -61.38 -18.95 7.70
CA ILE A 171 -62.23 -20.14 7.64
C ILE A 171 -62.84 -20.44 9.02
N ALA A 172 -62.04 -20.39 10.08
CA ALA A 172 -62.50 -20.64 11.45
C ALA A 172 -63.55 -19.61 11.89
N SER A 173 -63.29 -18.32 11.64
CA SER A 173 -64.23 -17.23 11.94
C SER A 173 -65.56 -17.39 11.19
N SER A 174 -65.51 -17.70 9.90
CA SER A 174 -66.71 -17.95 9.10
C SER A 174 -67.50 -19.17 9.60
N SER A 175 -66.81 -20.26 9.94
CA SER A 175 -67.44 -21.46 10.51
C SER A 175 -68.14 -21.16 11.83
N PHE A 176 -67.50 -20.39 12.71
CA PHE A 176 -68.08 -19.96 13.99
C PHE A 176 -69.32 -19.08 13.80
N GLN A 177 -69.26 -18.09 12.92
CA GLN A 177 -70.41 -17.25 12.61
C GLN A 177 -71.57 -18.06 12.03
N ASN A 178 -71.27 -19.03 11.16
CA ASN A 178 -72.27 -19.95 10.62
C ASN A 178 -72.91 -20.82 11.72
N ALA A 179 -72.12 -21.30 12.69
CA ALA A 179 -72.65 -22.05 13.83
C ALA A 179 -73.55 -21.18 14.72
N LEU A 180 -73.18 -19.93 14.99
CA LEU A 180 -74.02 -18.98 15.72
C LEU A 180 -75.36 -18.73 15.00
N ALA A 181 -75.33 -18.55 13.68
CA ALA A 181 -76.53 -18.37 12.88
C ALA A 181 -77.46 -19.59 12.97
N GLN A 182 -76.91 -20.80 12.88
CA GLN A 182 -77.69 -22.03 13.07
C GLN A 182 -78.31 -22.12 14.46
N LEU A 183 -77.57 -21.78 15.52
CA LEU A 183 -78.09 -21.77 16.89
C LEU A 183 -79.25 -20.78 17.07
N GLN A 184 -79.18 -19.60 16.46
CA GLN A 184 -80.27 -18.62 16.50
C GLN A 184 -81.52 -19.12 15.78
N VAL A 185 -81.36 -19.80 14.64
CA VAL A 185 -82.48 -20.40 13.89
C VAL A 185 -83.17 -21.50 14.70
N LEU A 186 -82.40 -22.35 15.37
CA LEU A 186 -82.92 -23.47 16.15
C LEU A 186 -83.58 -23.05 17.47
N ASN A 187 -83.30 -21.83 17.97
CA ASN A 187 -83.80 -21.33 19.25
C ASN A 187 -84.60 -20.02 19.07
N PRO A 188 -85.76 -20.05 18.37
CA PRO A 188 -86.53 -18.83 18.12
C PRO A 188 -87.05 -18.23 19.43
N GLY A 189 -86.82 -16.92 19.61
CA GLY A 189 -87.27 -16.15 20.79
C GLY A 189 -86.28 -16.14 21.97
N ILE A 190 -85.13 -16.82 21.87
CA ILE A 190 -84.05 -16.75 22.85
C ILE A 190 -82.93 -15.85 22.29
N GLN A 191 -82.61 -14.77 22.98
CA GLN A 191 -81.46 -13.93 22.64
C GLN A 191 -80.19 -14.53 23.24
N LEU A 192 -79.27 -14.98 22.38
CA LEU A 192 -77.97 -15.48 22.80
C LEU A 192 -77.14 -14.33 23.36
N VAL A 193 -76.74 -14.43 24.64
CA VAL A 193 -75.83 -13.47 25.26
C VAL A 193 -74.40 -13.84 24.87
N THR A 194 -73.73 -12.94 24.17
CA THR A 194 -72.34 -13.11 23.73
C THR A 194 -71.35 -12.33 24.59
N ASP A 195 -71.84 -11.49 25.50
CA ASP A 195 -70.99 -10.71 26.40
C ASP A 195 -70.20 -11.64 27.34
N GLY A 196 -68.88 -11.51 27.31
CA GLY A 196 -67.96 -12.36 28.08
C GLY A 196 -67.49 -13.63 27.36
N LEU A 197 -67.88 -13.84 26.10
CA LEU A 197 -67.30 -14.88 25.26
C LEU A 197 -65.82 -14.56 24.97
N ASP A 198 -64.96 -15.57 25.07
CA ASP A 198 -63.52 -15.43 24.90
C ASP A 198 -62.99 -16.70 24.23
N GLU A 199 -62.32 -16.53 23.09
CA GLU A 199 -61.78 -17.62 22.27
C GLU A 199 -60.76 -18.47 23.03
N LEU A 200 -60.03 -17.85 23.96
CA LEU A 200 -58.98 -18.50 24.75
C LEU A 200 -59.54 -19.11 26.03
N LYS A 201 -60.86 -19.10 26.24
CA LYS A 201 -61.50 -19.68 27.42
C LYS A 201 -62.40 -20.86 27.04
N GLU A 202 -62.58 -21.76 27.99
CA GLU A 202 -63.44 -22.93 27.83
C GLU A 202 -64.53 -22.97 28.89
N VAL A 203 -65.55 -23.81 28.67
CA VAL A 203 -66.64 -23.99 29.63
C VAL A 203 -66.29 -25.13 30.58
N ARG A 204 -66.06 -24.80 31.86
CA ARG A 204 -65.86 -25.76 32.96
C ARG A 204 -66.92 -25.57 34.02
N ASP A 205 -67.57 -26.65 34.43
CA ASP A 205 -68.63 -26.65 35.45
C ASP A 205 -69.74 -25.60 35.17
N GLY A 206 -70.03 -25.36 33.88
CA GLY A 206 -71.03 -24.38 33.44
C GLY A 206 -70.59 -22.91 33.49
N ARG A 207 -69.29 -22.62 33.68
CA ARG A 207 -68.72 -21.26 33.65
C ARG A 207 -67.60 -21.15 32.63
N ILE A 208 -67.47 -19.96 32.02
CA ILE A 208 -66.36 -19.64 31.13
C ILE A 208 -65.11 -19.40 31.99
N ALA A 209 -64.07 -20.20 31.80
CA ALA A 209 -62.83 -20.17 32.56
C ALA A 209 -61.61 -20.28 31.64
N THR A 210 -60.49 -19.68 32.04
CA THR A 210 -59.23 -19.85 31.33
C THR A 210 -58.78 -21.30 31.45
N PRO A 211 -58.39 -21.96 30.34
CA PRO A 211 -57.84 -23.30 30.39
C PRO A 211 -56.57 -23.31 31.26
N PRO A 212 -56.29 -24.42 31.95
CA PRO A 212 -55.10 -24.58 32.76
C PRO A 212 -53.89 -24.51 31.83
N HIS A 213 -52.85 -23.83 32.29
CA HIS A 213 -51.60 -23.77 31.54
C HIS A 213 -51.07 -25.20 31.40
N GLU A 214 -51.00 -25.70 30.17
CA GLU A 214 -50.11 -26.82 29.88
C GLU A 214 -48.69 -26.28 30.10
N GLU A 215 -47.99 -26.79 31.11
CA GLU A 215 -46.55 -26.63 31.20
C GLU A 215 -45.96 -27.34 29.99
N GLU A 216 -45.34 -26.61 29.08
CA GLU A 216 -44.61 -27.17 27.94
C GLU A 216 -43.49 -28.08 28.47
N GLU A 217 -43.60 -29.39 28.20
CA GLU A 217 -42.55 -30.39 28.45
C GLU A 217 -41.52 -30.43 27.31
#